data_AF-A0A354S7K2-F1
#
_entry.id   AF-A0A354S7K2-F1
#
_cell.length_a   1.000
_cell.length_b   1.000
_cell.length_c   1.000
_cell.angle_alpha   90.00
_cell.angle_beta   90.00
_cell.angle_gamma   90.00
#
_symmetry.space_group_name_H-M   'P 1'
#
loop_
_entity.id
_entity.type
_entity.pdbx_description
1 polymer ?
#
loop_
_entity_poly.entity_id
_entity_poly.type
_entity_poly.pdbx_seq_one_letter_code
_entity_poly.pdbx_strand_id
1 'polypeptide(L)'
;MPFLLQLKGKTGIYAQWISDQPCTSHTEVLTGLPPGTYTLQAIYDCNANGILDAGNYWEGEQPETRIFAQEKVEIKANWEVETVWELPRNNPISWEFH
;
A
#
# COMPACT_ATOMS: atom_id res chain seq x y z
N MET A 1 -2.09 13.97 -0.99
CA MET A 1 -1.06 12.96 -1.30
C MET A 1 -1.79 11.84 -1.98
N PRO A 2 -1.56 11.64 -3.28
CA PRO A 2 -2.10 10.48 -3.93
C PRO A 2 -1.48 9.22 -3.33
N PHE A 3 -2.24 8.13 -3.28
CA PHE A 3 -1.74 6.85 -2.81
C PHE A 3 -2.27 5.73 -3.67
N LEU A 4 -1.44 4.71 -3.83
CA LEU A 4 -1.74 3.53 -4.60
C LEU A 4 -1.75 2.32 -3.66
N LEU A 5 -2.92 1.70 -3.51
CA LEU A 5 -3.11 0.48 -2.73
C LEU A 5 -3.15 -0.72 -3.69
N GLN A 6 -2.44 -1.79 -3.39
CA GLN A 6 -2.53 -3.04 -4.14
C GLN A 6 -2.74 -4.22 -3.21
N LEU A 7 -3.63 -5.12 -3.60
CA LEU A 7 -3.79 -6.43 -2.99
C LEU A 7 -2.98 -7.44 -3.81
N LYS A 8 -1.90 -7.95 -3.22
CA LYS A 8 -1.05 -8.96 -3.83
C LYS A 8 -1.33 -10.33 -3.21
N GLY A 9 -1.64 -11.32 -4.04
CA GLY A 9 -1.70 -12.71 -3.61
C GLY A 9 -0.53 -13.52 -4.16
N LYS A 10 -0.59 -14.84 -4.02
CA LYS A 10 0.49 -15.75 -4.45
C LYS A 10 0.80 -15.68 -5.96
N THR A 11 -0.21 -15.45 -6.79
CA THR A 11 -0.08 -15.48 -8.26
C THR A 11 0.14 -14.11 -8.89
N GLY A 12 0.02 -13.01 -8.14
CA GLY A 12 0.11 -11.66 -8.67
C GLY A 12 -0.74 -10.64 -7.91
N ILE A 13 -1.02 -9.51 -8.57
CA ILE A 13 -1.88 -8.45 -8.06
C ILE A 13 -3.33 -8.80 -8.41
N TYR A 14 -4.19 -8.86 -7.41
CA TYR A 14 -5.61 -9.18 -7.56
C TYR A 14 -6.49 -7.93 -7.65
N ALA A 15 -6.07 -6.85 -6.98
CA ALA A 15 -6.77 -5.58 -7.00
C ALA A 15 -5.79 -4.43 -6.81
N GLN A 16 -6.12 -3.28 -7.39
CA GLN A 16 -5.37 -2.04 -7.28
C GLN A 16 -6.33 -0.87 -7.17
N TRP A 17 -5.99 0.09 -6.32
CA TRP A 17 -6.77 1.29 -6.10
C TRP A 17 -5.83 2.49 -6.08
N ILE A 18 -6.26 3.55 -6.74
CA ILE A 18 -5.53 4.80 -6.80
C ILE A 18 -6.45 5.87 -6.26
N SER A 19 -6.00 6.55 -5.22
CA SER A 19 -6.67 7.76 -4.74
C SER A 19 -5.81 8.94 -5.12
N ASP A 20 -6.37 9.85 -5.91
CA ASP A 20 -5.71 11.11 -6.27
C ASP A 20 -5.75 12.10 -5.09
N GLN A 21 -6.75 11.95 -4.22
CA GLN A 21 -7.00 12.86 -3.10
C GLN A 21 -6.37 12.37 -1.78
N PRO A 22 -5.94 13.30 -0.90
CA PRO A 22 -5.53 12.96 0.45
C PRO A 22 -6.74 12.44 1.24
N CYS A 23 -6.83 11.13 1.42
CA CYS A 23 -7.84 10.49 2.25
C CYS A 23 -7.20 9.94 3.52
N THR A 24 -7.80 10.21 4.67
CA THR A 24 -7.31 9.73 5.98
C THR A 24 -7.59 8.25 6.20
N SER A 25 -8.60 7.71 5.51
CA SER A 25 -9.03 6.31 5.59
C SER A 25 -9.63 5.88 4.25
N HIS A 26 -9.42 4.62 3.87
CA HIS A 26 -9.95 4.01 2.64
C HIS A 26 -10.40 2.59 2.94
N THR A 27 -11.62 2.23 2.55
CA THR A 27 -12.20 0.90 2.79
C THR A 27 -12.77 0.36 1.49
N GLU A 28 -12.37 -0.85 1.13
CA GLU A 28 -12.76 -1.52 -0.10
C GLU A 28 -13.27 -2.92 0.22
N VAL A 29 -14.41 -3.30 -0.37
CA VAL A 29 -14.99 -4.64 -0.21
C VAL A 29 -14.70 -5.45 -1.46
N LEU A 30 -13.99 -6.56 -1.29
CA LEU A 30 -13.64 -7.49 -2.36
C LEU A 30 -14.48 -8.76 -2.26
N THR A 31 -15.02 -9.20 -3.39
CA THR A 31 -15.78 -10.45 -3.50
C THR A 31 -15.18 -11.34 -4.58
N GLY A 32 -15.28 -12.66 -4.40
CA GLY A 32 -14.79 -13.63 -5.38
C GLY A 32 -13.27 -13.85 -5.41
N LEU A 33 -12.56 -13.46 -4.35
CA LEU A 33 -11.13 -13.81 -4.21
C LEU A 33 -10.97 -15.31 -3.95
N PRO A 34 -10.07 -16.01 -4.65
CA PRO A 34 -9.80 -17.41 -4.36
C PRO A 34 -9.23 -17.58 -2.93
N PRO A 35 -9.47 -18.72 -2.27
CA PRO A 35 -8.87 -18.98 -0.97
C PRO A 35 -7.34 -18.99 -1.10
N GLY A 36 -6.66 -18.25 -0.24
CA GLY A 36 -5.23 -18.06 -0.30
C GLY A 36 -4.74 -16.95 0.62
N THR A 37 -3.43 -16.76 0.63
CA THR A 37 -2.78 -15.70 1.39
C THR A 37 -2.59 -14.47 0.52
N TYR A 38 -3.02 -13.33 1.05
CA TYR A 38 -2.91 -12.02 0.45
C TYR A 38 -2.07 -11.09 1.32
N THR A 39 -1.45 -10.11 0.68
CA THR A 39 -0.64 -9.08 1.31
C THR A 39 -1.06 -7.75 0.73
N LEU A 40 -1.43 -6.82 1.60
CA LEU A 40 -1.69 -5.44 1.22
C LEU A 40 -0.38 -4.68 1.11
N GLN A 41 -0.29 -3.82 0.10
CA GLN A 41 0.83 -2.89 -0.07
C GLN A 41 0.27 -1.53 -0.47
N ALA A 42 0.74 -0.48 0.18
CA ALA A 42 0.40 0.90 -0.10
C ALA A 42 1.66 1.62 -0.55
N ILE A 43 1.54 2.44 -1.58
CA ILE A 43 2.62 3.23 -2.14
C ILE A 43 2.18 4.68 -2.06
N TYR A 44 2.96 5.48 -1.36
CA TYR A 44 2.80 6.93 -1.39
C TYR A 44 3.51 7.45 -2.62
N ASP A 45 2.72 7.85 -3.60
CA ASP A 45 3.19 8.42 -4.83
C ASP A 45 3.23 9.94 -4.62
N CYS A 46 4.42 10.47 -4.32
CA CYS A 46 4.58 11.89 -3.98
C CYS A 46 4.71 12.78 -5.23
N ASN A 47 5.04 12.19 -6.39
CA ASN A 47 5.34 12.89 -7.64
C ASN A 47 4.31 12.64 -8.76
N ALA A 48 3.24 11.89 -8.46
CA ALA A 48 2.17 11.43 -9.37
C ALA A 48 2.68 10.65 -10.60
N ASN A 49 3.87 10.04 -10.56
CA ASN A 49 4.51 9.49 -11.77
C ASN A 49 4.27 7.98 -11.96
N GLY A 50 3.79 7.25 -10.96
CA GLY A 50 3.50 5.82 -11.05
C GLY A 50 4.74 4.91 -11.18
N ILE A 51 5.94 5.45 -10.93
CA ILE A 51 7.22 4.76 -10.94
C ILE A 51 7.57 4.46 -9.47
N LEU A 52 8.57 3.61 -9.23
CA LEU A 52 9.18 3.47 -7.91
C LEU A 52 10.55 4.12 -8.02
N ASP A 53 10.61 5.43 -7.86
CA ASP A 53 11.87 6.14 -7.86
C ASP A 53 12.61 5.81 -6.56
N ALA A 54 13.81 5.24 -6.71
CA ALA A 54 14.69 4.84 -5.61
C ALA A 54 15.25 6.02 -4.81
N GLY A 55 14.79 7.25 -5.09
CA GLY A 55 15.32 8.49 -4.56
C GLY A 55 16.66 8.82 -5.21
N ASN A 56 16.78 10.01 -5.78
CA ASN A 56 18.05 10.49 -6.30
C ASN A 56 18.74 11.31 -5.20
N TYR A 57 19.75 10.72 -4.55
CA TYR A 57 20.51 11.35 -3.47
C TYR A 57 21.09 12.72 -3.87
N TRP A 58 21.39 12.91 -5.16
CA TRP A 58 21.98 14.13 -5.70
C TRP A 58 20.96 15.23 -6.00
N GLU A 59 19.68 14.88 -6.20
CA GLU A 59 18.61 15.85 -6.53
C GLU A 59 17.67 16.11 -5.35
N GLY A 60 17.92 15.48 -4.19
CA GLY A 60 17.10 15.65 -2.99
C GLY A 60 15.72 15.01 -3.08
N GLU A 61 15.50 14.17 -4.11
CA GLU A 61 14.25 13.45 -4.31
C GLU A 61 14.16 12.29 -3.32
N GLN A 62 13.13 12.35 -2.48
CA GLN A 62 12.89 11.31 -1.49
C GLN A 62 12.41 10.03 -2.19
N PRO A 63 12.96 8.85 -1.82
CA PRO A 63 12.50 7.59 -2.36
C PRO A 63 11.01 7.41 -2.11
N GLU A 64 10.28 7.02 -3.15
CA GLU A 64 8.86 6.72 -3.04
C GLU A 64 8.66 5.56 -2.07
N THR A 65 7.85 5.80 -1.05
CA THR A 65 7.76 4.87 0.07
C THR A 65 6.68 3.84 -0.19
N ARG A 66 7.12 2.60 -0.35
CA ARG A 66 6.28 1.42 -0.35
C ARG A 66 6.16 0.88 1.07
N ILE A 67 4.95 0.89 1.60
CA ILE A 67 4.61 0.28 2.88
C ILE A 67 3.95 -1.06 2.58
N PHE A 68 4.40 -2.10 3.25
CA PHE A 68 3.77 -3.42 3.21
C PHE A 68 2.98 -3.61 4.49
N ALA A 69 1.79 -4.21 4.38
CA ALA A 69 1.05 -4.65 5.55
C ALA A 69 1.85 -5.75 6.24
N GLN A 70 2.11 -5.55 7.54
CA GLN A 70 2.83 -6.54 8.34
C GLN A 70 1.98 -7.81 8.53
N GLU A 71 0.66 -7.66 8.58
CA GLU A 71 -0.29 -8.76 8.61
C GLU A 71 -0.65 -9.22 7.19
N LYS A 72 -0.54 -10.53 6.98
CA LYS A 72 -1.02 -11.19 5.77
C LYS A 72 -2.46 -11.61 6.01
N VAL A 73 -3.31 -11.36 5.01
CA VAL A 73 -4.72 -11.73 5.05
C VAL A 73 -4.87 -13.14 4.49
N GLU A 74 -5.19 -14.12 5.33
CA GLU A 74 -5.49 -15.48 4.89
C GLU A 74 -6.99 -15.63 4.66
N ILE A 75 -7.39 -15.77 3.39
CA ILE A 75 -8.78 -16.02 3.01
C ILE A 75 -8.99 -17.52 2.86
N LYS A 76 -9.94 -18.06 3.62
CA LYS A 76 -10.37 -19.47 3.53
C LYS A 76 -11.61 -19.60 2.66
N ALA A 77 -11.83 -20.79 2.11
CA ALA A 77 -13.00 -21.06 1.29
C ALA A 77 -14.27 -20.89 2.13
N ASN A 78 -15.21 -20.07 1.66
CA ASN A 78 -16.49 -19.72 2.31
C ASN A 78 -16.36 -18.84 3.57
N TRP A 79 -15.27 -18.09 3.76
CA TRP A 79 -15.10 -17.18 4.89
C TRP A 79 -15.06 -15.73 4.41
N GLU A 80 -15.74 -14.85 5.13
CA GLU A 80 -15.56 -13.40 5.02
C GLU A 80 -14.43 -12.98 5.97
N VAL A 81 -13.49 -12.19 5.45
CA VAL A 81 -12.35 -11.69 6.21
C VAL A 81 -12.34 -10.18 6.14
N GLU A 82 -12.43 -9.53 7.29
CA GLU A 82 -12.21 -8.10 7.44
C GLU A 82 -10.79 -7.89 7.98
N THR A 83 -10.04 -6.97 7.37
CA THR A 83 -8.71 -6.59 7.85
C THR A 83 -8.61 -5.08 7.84
N VAL A 84 -8.24 -4.53 8.98
CA VAL A 84 -7.93 -3.11 9.13
C VAL A 84 -6.43 -2.98 9.14
N TRP A 85 -5.91 -2.11 8.27
CA TRP A 85 -4.48 -1.82 8.22
C TRP A 85 -4.27 -0.33 8.43
N GLU A 86 -3.60 0.01 9.52
CA GLU A 86 -3.21 1.38 9.82
C GLU A 86 -1.90 1.69 9.12
N LEU A 87 -1.97 2.55 8.11
CA LEU A 87 -0.78 3.11 7.50
C LEU A 87 -0.18 4.15 8.44
N PRO A 88 1.12 4.08 8.76
CA PRO A 88 1.76 5.15 9.51
C PRO A 88 1.66 6.44 8.69
N ARG A 89 0.88 7.42 9.18
CA ARG A 89 0.82 8.78 8.63
C ARG A 89 2.16 9.52 8.70
N ASN A 90 3.13 8.95 9.43
CA ASN A 90 4.43 9.56 9.58
C ASN A 90 5.17 9.48 8.25
N ASN A 91 5.49 10.66 7.72
CA ASN A 91 6.46 10.84 6.66
C ASN A 91 7.64 9.87 6.88
N PRO A 92 7.95 8.98 5.93
CA PRO A 92 9.01 7.98 6.08
C PRO A 92 10.40 8.57 6.21
N ILE A 93 10.52 9.90 6.18
CA ILE A 93 11.74 10.63 6.46
C ILE A 93 11.48 11.62 7.59
N SER A 94 11.55 11.12 8.82
CA SER A 94 12.08 11.89 9.93
C SER A 94 13.22 11.08 10.50
N TRP A 95 14.35 11.07 9.79
CA TRP A 95 15.62 10.89 10.50
C TRP A 95 15.79 12.16 11.34
N GLU A 96 15.41 12.08 12.61
CA GLU A 96 15.85 13.02 13.62
C GLU A 96 17.38 12.95 13.66
N PHE A 97 18.04 13.81 12.89
CA PHE A 97 19.45 14.09 13.10
C PHE A 97 19.54 14.82 14.43
N HIS A 98 19.94 14.09 15.48
CA HIS A 98 20.51 14.70 16.69
C HIS A 98 21.94 15.16 16.41
#